data_AF-A0A090VW53-F1
#
_entry.id   AF-A0A090VW53-F1
#
_cell.length_a   1.000
_cell.length_b   1.000
_cell.length_c   1.000
_cell.angle_alpha   90.00
_cell.angle_beta   90.00
_cell.angle_gamma   90.00
#
_symmetry.space_group_name_H-M   'P 1'
#
loop_
_entity.id
_entity.type
_entity.pdbx_description
1 polymer ?
#
loop_
_entity_poly.entity_id
_entity_poly.type
_entity_poly.pdbx_seq_one_letter_code
_entity_poly.pdbx_strand_id
1 'polypeptide(L)'
;MMIIKSTAFSHTDYMVDTQTVSHANFFTRSNYLKSKAGAKSVSENVAYGYSSAESVVGAWLRSESHKNNIEGDFTYFDVSAEKDINDKWYFTNIFIKK
;
A
#
# COMPACT_ATOMS: atom_id res chain seq x y z
N MET A 1 -7.76 -8.50 -6.89
CA MET A 1 -7.65 -8.36 -8.37
C MET A 1 -6.19 -8.35 -8.75
N MET A 2 -5.79 -9.09 -9.80
CA MET A 2 -4.36 -9.23 -10.17
C MET A 2 -3.62 -7.89 -10.33
N ILE A 3 -4.28 -6.88 -10.88
CA ILE A 3 -3.70 -5.55 -11.11
C ILE A 3 -3.39 -4.79 -9.80
N ILE A 4 -4.27 -4.87 -8.78
CA ILE A 4 -4.02 -4.18 -7.50
C ILE A 4 -2.86 -4.85 -6.77
N LYS A 5 -2.87 -6.19 -6.72
CA LYS A 5 -1.80 -7.01 -6.14
C LYS A 5 -0.44 -6.68 -6.75
N SER A 6 -0.33 -6.70 -8.08
CA SER A 6 0.94 -6.41 -8.76
C SER A 6 1.40 -4.97 -8.55
N THR A 7 0.47 -4.02 -8.43
CA THR A 7 0.80 -2.62 -8.16
C THR A 7 1.31 -2.42 -6.73
N ALA A 8 0.68 -3.07 -5.74
CA ALA A 8 1.13 -3.04 -4.35
C ALA A 8 2.51 -3.68 -4.20
N PHE A 9 2.72 -4.86 -4.82
CA PHE A 9 4.01 -5.54 -4.86
C PHE A 9 5.11 -4.64 -5.46
N SER A 10 4.88 -4.11 -6.65
CA SER A 10 5.88 -3.27 -7.33
C SER A 10 6.26 -2.03 -6.53
N HIS A 11 5.34 -1.45 -5.75
CA HIS A 11 5.67 -0.33 -4.87
C HIS A 11 6.42 -0.76 -3.62
N THR A 12 6.04 -1.89 -3.01
CA THR A 12 6.78 -2.42 -1.87
C THR A 12 8.22 -2.79 -2.25
N ASP A 13 8.40 -3.43 -3.40
CA ASP A 13 9.71 -3.79 -3.98
C ASP A 13 10.55 -2.54 -4.25
N TYR A 14 9.95 -1.48 -4.82
CA TYR A 14 10.63 -0.18 -4.98
C TYR A 14 11.10 0.41 -3.64
N MET A 15 10.29 0.34 -2.58
CA MET A 15 10.70 0.84 -1.26
C MET A 15 11.80 -0.02 -0.63
N VAL A 16 11.81 -1.33 -0.89
CA VAL A 16 12.90 -2.24 -0.50
C VAL A 16 14.19 -1.86 -1.22
N ASP A 17 14.15 -1.74 -2.55
CA ASP A 17 15.31 -1.43 -3.39
C ASP A 17 15.95 -0.08 -3.05
N THR A 18 15.10 0.92 -2.80
CA THR A 18 15.55 2.28 -2.43
C THR A 18 15.80 2.45 -0.94
N GLN A 19 15.52 1.41 -0.14
CA GLN A 19 15.53 1.42 1.32
C GLN A 19 14.78 2.62 1.93
N THR A 20 13.75 3.13 1.23
CA THR A 20 13.07 4.38 1.58
C THR A 20 11.56 4.18 1.57
N VAL A 21 10.93 4.35 2.74
CA VAL A 21 9.47 4.38 2.85
C VAL A 21 8.94 5.66 2.25
N SER A 22 8.11 5.57 1.22
CA SER A 22 7.58 6.76 0.56
C SER A 22 6.31 6.49 -0.21
N HIS A 23 5.63 7.58 -0.56
CA HIS A 23 4.54 7.60 -1.54
C HIS A 23 5.05 7.96 -2.96
N ALA A 24 6.35 7.79 -3.24
CA ALA A 24 6.94 8.17 -4.52
C ALA A 24 6.14 7.57 -5.69
N ASN A 25 5.86 8.34 -6.73
CA ASN A 25 5.06 7.93 -7.91
C ASN A 25 3.58 7.55 -7.64
N PHE A 26 2.99 7.97 -6.51
CA PHE A 26 1.58 7.68 -6.19
C PHE A 26 0.60 8.09 -7.31
N PHE A 27 0.72 9.28 -7.88
CA PHE A 27 -0.19 9.72 -8.94
C PHE A 27 -0.06 8.86 -10.21
N THR A 28 1.15 8.39 -10.52
CA THR A 28 1.38 7.45 -11.64
C THR A 28 0.67 6.13 -11.37
N ARG A 29 0.85 5.53 -10.18
CA ARG A 29 0.12 4.31 -9.77
C ARG A 29 -1.39 4.51 -9.78
N SER A 30 -1.87 5.64 -9.24
CA SER A 30 -3.29 5.99 -9.19
C SER A 30 -3.89 6.06 -10.60
N ASN A 31 -3.23 6.76 -11.53
CA ASN A 31 -3.68 6.85 -12.92
C ASN A 31 -3.64 5.50 -13.64
N TYR A 32 -2.64 4.67 -13.36
CA TYR A 32 -2.58 3.30 -13.86
C TYR A 32 -3.77 2.45 -13.38
N LEU A 33 -4.09 2.49 -12.08
CA LEU A 33 -5.22 1.77 -11.50
C LEU A 33 -6.57 2.29 -12.01
N LYS A 34 -6.72 3.61 -12.18
CA LYS A 34 -7.91 4.20 -12.81
C LYS A 34 -8.10 3.69 -14.23
N SER A 35 -7.03 3.71 -15.04
CA SER A 35 -7.09 3.31 -16.46
C SER A 35 -7.20 1.80 -16.70
N LYS A 36 -6.59 0.96 -15.85
CA LYS A 36 -6.50 -0.50 -16.07
C LYS A 36 -7.41 -1.32 -15.18
N ALA A 37 -7.71 -0.85 -13.98
CA ALA A 37 -8.62 -1.52 -13.07
C ALA A 37 -10.02 -0.86 -13.02
N GLY A 38 -10.23 0.28 -13.68
CA GLY A 38 -11.49 1.02 -13.60
C GLY A 38 -11.74 1.64 -12.23
N ALA A 39 -10.68 1.98 -11.50
CA ALA A 39 -10.79 2.70 -10.25
C ALA A 39 -11.36 4.11 -10.48
N LYS A 40 -12.25 4.56 -9.61
CA LYS A 40 -12.74 5.95 -9.52
C LYS A 40 -11.89 6.75 -8.54
N SER A 41 -11.54 6.14 -7.41
CA SER A 41 -10.60 6.68 -6.43
C SER A 41 -9.60 5.61 -6.01
N VAL A 42 -8.43 6.07 -5.55
CA VAL A 42 -7.30 5.23 -5.11
C VAL A 42 -6.72 5.88 -3.86
N SER A 43 -6.37 5.08 -2.86
CA SER A 43 -5.58 5.51 -1.70
C SER A 43 -4.53 4.47 -1.34
N GLU A 44 -3.53 4.84 -0.54
CA GLU A 44 -2.49 3.92 -0.08
C GLU A 44 -2.05 4.20 1.35
N ASN A 45 -1.76 3.13 2.10
CA ASN A 45 -1.01 3.17 3.35
C ASN A 45 0.34 2.48 3.12
N VAL A 46 1.42 3.05 3.66
CA VAL A 46 2.74 2.42 3.68
C VAL A 46 3.24 2.25 5.11
N ALA A 47 4.12 1.29 5.35
CA ALA A 47 4.75 1.09 6.65
C ALA A 47 6.09 0.36 6.51
N TYR A 48 6.88 0.38 7.59
CA TYR A 48 8.19 -0.26 7.67
C TYR A 48 8.53 -0.69 9.08
N GLY A 49 9.29 -1.78 9.20
CA GLY A 49 9.93 -2.21 10.45
C GLY A 49 9.02 -2.95 11.43
N TYR A 50 7.75 -3.17 11.08
CA TYR A 50 6.81 -3.94 11.88
C TYR A 50 7.06 -5.45 11.74
N SER A 51 6.93 -6.19 12.83
CA SER A 51 7.29 -7.61 12.91
C SER A 51 6.10 -8.57 12.76
N SER A 52 4.86 -8.04 12.76
CA SER A 52 3.64 -8.84 12.57
C SER A 52 2.54 -8.05 11.86
N ALA A 53 1.62 -8.77 11.20
CA ALA A 53 0.43 -8.18 10.57
C ALA A 53 -0.42 -7.37 11.59
N GLU A 54 -0.59 -7.90 12.79
CA GLU A 54 -1.32 -7.23 13.87
C GLU A 54 -0.66 -5.89 14.24
N SER A 55 0.68 -5.86 14.34
CA SER A 55 1.41 -4.66 14.74
C SER A 55 1.30 -3.54 13.69
N VAL A 56 1.38 -3.86 12.39
CA VAL A 56 1.27 -2.87 11.31
C VAL A 56 -0.17 -2.36 11.15
N VAL A 57 -1.17 -3.26 11.22
CA VAL A 57 -2.58 -2.84 11.16
C VAL A 57 -2.94 -1.99 12.37
N GLY A 58 -2.51 -2.39 13.57
CA GLY A 58 -2.70 -1.59 14.78
C GLY A 58 -2.03 -0.21 14.69
N ALA A 59 -0.88 -0.11 14.04
CA ALA A 59 -0.22 1.18 13.81
C ALA A 59 -0.99 2.06 12.82
N TRP A 60 -1.46 1.51 11.69
CA TRP A 60 -2.30 2.25 10.75
C TRP A 60 -3.60 2.73 11.41
N LEU A 61 -4.25 1.90 12.24
CA LEU A 61 -5.48 2.29 12.95
C LEU A 61 -5.27 3.40 14.00
N ARG A 62 -4.06 3.57 14.52
CA ARG A 62 -3.71 4.66 15.46
C ARG A 62 -3.35 5.97 14.75
N SER A 63 -3.18 5.95 13.43
CA SER A 63 -2.89 7.13 12.63
C SER A 63 -4.15 7.56 11.89
N GLU A 64 -4.67 8.76 12.18
CA GLU A 64 -5.94 9.23 11.62
C GLU A 64 -6.00 9.15 10.09
N SER A 65 -4.94 9.58 9.40
CA SER A 65 -4.86 9.50 7.93
C SER A 65 -4.93 8.06 7.42
N HIS A 66 -4.14 7.15 7.99
CA HIS A 66 -4.13 5.74 7.57
C HIS A 66 -5.43 5.01 7.94
N LYS A 67 -6.01 5.35 9.10
CA LYS A 67 -7.31 4.85 9.56
C LYS A 67 -8.43 5.29 8.61
N ASN A 68 -8.44 6.55 8.18
CA ASN A 68 -9.42 7.07 7.23
C ASN A 68 -9.36 6.33 5.87
N ASN A 69 -8.19 5.84 5.47
CA ASN A 69 -8.08 4.98 4.29
C ASN A 69 -8.66 3.58 4.53
N ILE A 70 -8.39 2.97 5.69
CA ILE A 70 -8.90 1.63 6.06
C ILE A 70 -10.43 1.63 6.20
N GLU A 71 -10.98 2.65 6.84
CA GLU A 71 -12.42 2.81 7.07
C GLU A 71 -13.13 3.54 5.91
N GLY A 72 -12.40 3.91 4.86
CA GLY A 72 -12.90 4.67 3.74
C GLY A 72 -13.84 3.87 2.82
N ASP A 73 -14.61 4.58 2.00
CA ASP A 73 -15.50 3.97 1.01
C ASP A 73 -14.71 3.41 -0.19
N PHE A 74 -14.14 2.22 -0.02
CA PHE A 74 -13.45 1.46 -1.04
C PHE A 74 -14.12 0.10 -1.25
N THR A 75 -14.00 -0.45 -2.46
CA THR A 75 -14.62 -1.74 -2.82
C THR A 75 -13.61 -2.87 -2.94
N TYR A 76 -12.33 -2.54 -3.08
CA TYR A 76 -11.24 -3.52 -3.15
C TYR A 76 -9.98 -2.95 -2.48
N PHE A 77 -9.17 -3.83 -1.92
CA PHE A 77 -7.83 -3.51 -1.50
C PHE A 77 -6.89 -4.70 -1.73
N ASP A 78 -5.58 -4.46 -1.66
CA ASP A 78 -4.54 -5.49 -1.66
C ASP A 78 -3.33 -5.02 -0.85
N VAL A 79 -2.61 -5.95 -0.24
CA VAL A 79 -1.46 -5.68 0.64
C VAL A 79 -0.26 -6.48 0.17
N SER A 80 0.90 -5.83 0.01
CA SER A 80 2.19 -6.52 -0.18
C SER A 80 3.12 -6.23 0.98
N ALA A 81 3.85 -7.27 1.39
CA ALA A 81 4.83 -7.21 2.47
C ALA A 81 6.11 -7.92 2.01
N GLU A 82 7.20 -7.17 1.86
CA GLU A 82 8.49 -7.71 1.41
C GLU A 82 9.58 -7.33 2.40
N LYS A 83 10.62 -8.16 2.52
CA LYS A 83 11.78 -7.88 3.38
C LYS A 83 12.91 -7.26 2.58
N ASP A 84 13.63 -6.34 3.20
CA ASP A 84 14.96 -5.94 2.73
C ASP A 84 16.05 -6.94 3.12
N ILE A 85 17.28 -6.62 2.75
CA ILE A 85 18.48 -7.41 3.07
C ILE A 85 18.80 -7.47 4.57
N ASN A 86 18.15 -6.63 5.39
CA ASN A 86 18.33 -6.56 6.85
C ASN A 86 17.15 -7.21 7.60
N ASP A 87 16.36 -8.04 6.93
CA ASP A 87 15.15 -8.69 7.48
C ASP A 87 14.06 -7.69 7.97
N LYS A 88 14.08 -6.45 7.47
CA LYS A 88 13.07 -5.43 7.79
C LYS A 88 11.96 -5.45 6.77
N TRP A 89 10.74 -5.55 7.26
CA TRP A 89 9.55 -5.57 6.43
C TRP A 89 9.17 -4.17 5.94
N TYR A 90 8.83 -4.07 4.67
CA TYR A 90 8.15 -2.95 4.02
C TYR A 90 6.73 -3.38 3.66
N PHE A 91 5.79 -2.45 3.76
CA PHE A 91 4.38 -2.72 3.52
C PHE A 91 3.77 -1.65 2.62
N THR A 92 2.96 -2.09 1.65
CA THR A 92 2.04 -1.23 0.89
C THR A 92 0.66 -1.84 0.95
N ASN A 93 -0.33 -1.06 1.35
CA ASN A 93 -1.76 -1.40 1.27
C ASN A 93 -2.43 -0.41 0.32
N ILE A 94 -2.94 -0.89 -0.81
CA ILE A 94 -3.62 -0.07 -1.82
C ILE A 94 -5.11 -0.32 -1.75
N PHE A 95 -5.89 0.75 -1.73
CA PHE A 95 -7.35 0.74 -1.77
C PHE A 95 -7.86 1.33 -3.08
N ILE A 96 -8.91 0.75 -3.66
CA ILE A 96 -9.61 1.35 -4.80
C ILE A 96 -11.13 1.33 -4.59
N LYS A 97 -11.80 2.37 -5.08
CA LYS A 97 -13.26 2.39 -5.27
C LYS A 97 -13.55 2.18 -6.74
N LYS A 98 -14.48 1.30 -7.04
CA LYS A 98 -15.07 1.13 -8.37
C LYS A 98 -16.53 1.55 -8.36
#